data_AF-A0ABD2VCY5-F1
#
_entry.id   AF-A0ABD2VCY5-F1
#
_cell.length_a   1.000
_cell.length_b   1.000
_cell.length_c   1.000
_cell.angle_alpha   90.00
_cell.angle_beta   90.00
_cell.angle_gamma   90.00
#
_symmetry.space_group_name_H-M   'P 1'
#
loop_
_entity.id
_entity.type
_entity.pdbx_description
1 polymer ?
#
loop_
_entity_poly.entity_id
_entity_poly.type
_entity_poly.pdbx_seq_one_letter_code
_entity_poly.pdbx_strand_id
1 'polypeptide(L)'
;MAENSGKGIGRNSGTSRVALNERILSSMSRRSIAAHPWHDLEIGPGAPSIFNCVVEIGKGSKVKYELDKASGLIKVDRILYSSVVYPHNYGFIPRTLCEDSDPMDVLVLMQEPVLPSTFLRARAIGLMPMIDQGEKDDKIIAVCADDPEFRHYTDIKELPPHRLAEIRL
;
A
#
# COMPACT_ATOMS: atom_id res chain seq x y z
N MET A 1 -63.08 32.76 -40.25
CA MET A 1 -61.70 33.22 -39.99
C MET A 1 -61.33 32.67 -38.62
N ALA A 2 -60.65 31.51 -38.57
CA ALA A 2 -59.18 31.40 -38.38
C ALA A 2 -58.77 31.92 -36.98
N GLU A 3 -58.08 31.21 -36.09
CA GLU A 3 -57.09 30.13 -36.26
C GLU A 3 -56.81 29.41 -34.92
N ASN A 4 -56.08 28.30 -35.04
CA ASN A 4 -55.79 27.22 -34.09
C ASN A 4 -54.58 27.51 -33.14
N SER A 5 -54.31 26.59 -32.19
CA SER A 5 -53.02 26.35 -31.48
C SER A 5 -52.81 27.11 -30.14
N GLY A 6 -52.23 26.56 -29.06
CA GLY A 6 -51.59 25.28 -28.78
C GLY A 6 -50.97 25.28 -27.37
N LYS A 7 -50.95 24.09 -26.75
CA LYS A 7 -50.16 23.56 -25.60
C LYS A 7 -49.28 24.49 -24.74
N GLY A 8 -49.30 24.24 -23.42
CA GLY A 8 -48.16 24.50 -22.54
C GLY A 8 -48.37 24.13 -21.07
N ILE A 9 -48.40 22.83 -20.74
CA ILE A 9 -48.25 22.36 -19.34
C ILE A 9 -46.80 22.61 -18.92
N GLY A 10 -46.58 23.68 -18.16
CA GLY A 10 -45.30 23.95 -17.49
C GLY A 10 -45.12 23.02 -16.30
N ARG A 11 -44.41 21.90 -16.50
CA ARG A 11 -43.90 21.07 -15.39
C ARG A 11 -42.85 21.88 -14.63
N ASN A 12 -43.13 22.11 -13.35
CA ASN A 12 -42.23 22.77 -12.41
C ASN A 12 -40.99 21.89 -12.18
N SER A 13 -39.84 22.26 -12.77
CA SER A 13 -38.59 21.48 -12.79
C SER A 13 -37.61 21.83 -11.66
N GLY A 14 -38.11 22.32 -10.52
CA GLY A 14 -37.29 22.79 -9.39
C GLY A 14 -36.88 21.73 -8.36
N THR A 15 -37.55 20.58 -8.31
CA THR A 15 -37.43 19.61 -7.19
C THR A 15 -36.30 18.58 -7.34
N SER A 16 -35.84 18.32 -8.57
CA SER A 16 -34.82 17.29 -8.84
C SER A 16 -33.43 17.69 -8.30
N ARG A 17 -33.08 18.98 -8.38
CA ARG A 17 -31.76 19.48 -7.99
C ARG A 17 -31.55 19.46 -6.48
N VAL A 18 -32.59 19.72 -5.69
CA VAL A 18 -32.53 19.74 -4.23
C VAL A 18 -32.35 18.32 -3.67
N ALA A 19 -33.09 17.34 -4.20
CA ALA A 19 -32.98 15.94 -3.79
C ALA A 19 -31.60 15.31 -4.10
N LEU A 20 -30.97 15.73 -5.19
CA LEU A 20 -29.60 15.32 -5.54
C LEU A 20 -28.57 15.90 -4.57
N ASN A 21 -28.71 17.18 -4.21
CA ASN A 21 -27.83 17.85 -3.25
C ASN A 21 -27.94 17.21 -1.86
N GLU A 22 -29.15 16.87 -1.41
CA GLU A 22 -29.37 16.17 -0.14
C GLU A 22 -28.78 14.75 -0.14
N ARG A 23 -28.90 14.02 -1.25
CA ARG A 23 -28.24 12.71 -1.40
C ARG A 23 -26.73 12.82 -1.33
N ILE A 24 -26.13 13.79 -2.02
CA ILE A 24 -24.69 14.07 -1.97
C ILE A 24 -24.27 14.36 -0.52
N LEU A 25 -24.96 15.27 0.16
CA LEU A 25 -24.66 15.64 1.56
C LEU A 25 -24.86 14.47 2.54
N SER A 26 -25.87 13.63 2.33
CA SER A 26 -26.11 12.42 3.15
C SER A 26 -25.11 11.29 2.89
N SER A 27 -24.49 11.26 1.70
CA SER A 27 -23.45 10.30 1.31
C SER A 27 -22.04 10.73 1.72
N MET A 28 -21.87 11.99 2.11
CA MET A 28 -20.61 12.47 2.68
C MET A 28 -20.44 11.84 4.07
N SER A 29 -19.63 10.78 4.10
CA SER A 29 -19.21 10.11 5.34
C SER A 29 -18.69 11.15 6.33
N ARG A 30 -19.29 11.18 7.52
CA ARG A 30 -18.88 12.08 8.60
C ARG A 30 -17.48 11.67 9.06
N ARG A 31 -16.49 12.47 8.64
CA ARG A 31 -15.06 12.35 8.97
C ARG A 31 -14.44 11.01 8.61
N SER A 32 -13.94 10.93 7.37
CA SER A 32 -12.69 10.20 7.14
C SER A 32 -11.61 10.98 7.89
N ILE A 33 -11.25 10.57 9.11
CA ILE A 33 -9.90 10.82 9.58
C ILE A 33 -8.99 10.19 8.51
N ALA A 34 -7.97 10.91 8.04
CA ALA A 34 -7.01 10.34 7.13
C ALA A 34 -6.43 9.09 7.81
N ALA A 35 -6.69 7.91 7.25
CA ALA A 35 -6.33 6.65 7.87
C ALA A 35 -4.80 6.58 7.97
N HIS A 36 -4.29 6.43 9.19
CA HIS A 36 -2.88 6.26 9.46
C HIS A 36 -2.45 4.85 8.99
N PRO A 37 -1.55 4.72 7.99
CA PRO A 37 -1.27 3.44 7.35
C PRO A 37 -0.68 2.40 8.32
N TRP A 38 -0.02 2.84 9.40
CA TRP A 38 0.50 1.93 10.42
C TRP A 38 -0.53 1.53 11.50
N HIS A 39 -1.42 2.44 11.91
CA HIS A 39 -2.30 2.19 13.07
C HIS A 39 -3.71 1.77 12.65
N ASP A 40 -4.24 2.37 11.58
CA ASP A 40 -5.63 2.18 11.17
C ASP A 40 -5.79 1.01 10.19
N LEU A 41 -4.78 0.72 9.36
CA LEU A 41 -4.82 -0.43 8.46
C LEU A 41 -4.72 -1.75 9.24
N GLU A 42 -5.67 -2.64 9.02
CA GLU A 42 -5.63 -3.98 9.59
C GLU A 42 -4.52 -4.81 8.94
N ILE A 43 -3.88 -5.69 9.73
CA ILE A 43 -2.87 -6.62 9.23
C ILE A 43 -3.43 -7.60 8.18
N GLY A 44 -4.75 -7.81 8.14
CA GLY A 44 -5.43 -8.69 7.20
C GLY A 44 -5.76 -10.07 7.79
N PRO A 45 -6.84 -10.72 7.32
CA PRO A 45 -7.38 -11.93 7.94
C PRO A 45 -6.54 -13.19 7.73
N GLY A 46 -5.56 -13.16 6.83
CA GLY A 46 -4.65 -14.28 6.55
C GLY A 46 -3.38 -14.30 7.40
N ALA A 47 -3.22 -13.34 8.31
CA ALA A 47 -2.01 -13.19 9.10
C ALA A 47 -1.82 -14.39 10.06
N PRO A 48 -0.57 -14.84 10.31
CA PRO A 48 0.68 -14.24 9.86
C PRO A 48 1.16 -14.72 8.47
N SER A 49 0.51 -15.73 7.87
CA SER A 49 0.98 -16.31 6.59
C SER A 49 0.77 -15.39 5.40
N ILE A 50 -0.34 -14.63 5.38
CA ILE A 50 -0.65 -13.63 4.36
C ILE A 50 -1.12 -12.36 5.08
N PHE A 51 -0.39 -11.26 4.93
CA PHE A 51 -0.69 -9.99 5.59
C PHE A 51 -0.72 -8.84 4.59
N ASN A 52 -1.31 -7.73 5.00
CA ASN A 52 -1.22 -6.47 4.28
C ASN A 52 0.17 -5.86 4.53
N CYS A 53 0.84 -5.43 3.46
CA CYS A 53 2.12 -4.74 3.49
C CYS A 53 1.93 -3.36 2.86
N VAL A 54 2.36 -2.29 3.53
CA VAL A 54 2.37 -0.94 2.99
C VAL A 54 3.73 -0.69 2.36
N VAL A 55 3.76 -0.42 1.05
CA VAL A 55 4.98 -0.16 0.29
C VAL A 55 5.44 1.27 0.52
N GLU A 56 6.70 1.41 0.92
CA GLU A 56 7.40 2.67 1.04
C GLU A 56 8.26 2.92 -0.19
N ILE A 57 9.02 1.91 -0.63
CA ILE A 57 9.99 2.05 -1.71
C ILE A 57 9.65 1.09 -2.83
N GLY A 58 9.37 1.64 -4.01
CA GLY A 58 9.17 0.85 -5.22
C GLY A 58 10.47 0.22 -5.72
N LYS A 59 10.36 -0.99 -6.30
CA LYS A 59 11.45 -1.66 -7.02
C LYS A 59 12.10 -0.72 -8.06
N GLY A 60 13.43 -0.72 -8.11
CA GLY A 60 14.23 0.12 -9.00
C GLY A 60 14.37 1.59 -8.55
N SER A 61 13.72 1.99 -7.45
CA SER A 61 13.85 3.36 -6.93
C SER A 61 15.23 3.61 -6.33
N LYS A 62 15.70 4.86 -6.48
CA LYS A 62 16.85 5.41 -5.73
C LYS A 62 16.43 6.28 -4.55
N VAL A 63 15.13 6.57 -4.43
CA VAL A 63 14.60 7.41 -3.37
C VAL A 63 14.21 6.51 -2.21
N LYS A 64 14.86 6.72 -1.07
CA LYS A 64 14.47 6.11 0.19
C LYS A 64 13.32 6.93 0.76
N TYR A 65 12.13 6.35 0.67
CA TYR A 65 10.93 6.83 1.34
C TYR A 65 10.83 6.15 2.71
N GLU A 66 10.24 6.87 3.66
CA GLU A 66 9.99 6.38 5.02
C GLU A 66 8.61 6.86 5.47
N LEU A 67 7.93 6.05 6.28
CA LEU A 67 6.76 6.51 7.02
C LEU A 67 7.17 7.52 8.10
N ASP A 68 6.64 8.73 8.01
CA ASP A 68 6.66 9.65 9.14
C ASP A 68 5.60 9.23 10.17
N LYS A 69 6.04 8.54 11.22
CA LYS A 69 5.19 7.97 12.30
C LYS A 69 4.26 8.99 12.97
N ALA A 70 4.64 10.27 12.98
CA ALA A 70 3.83 11.33 13.59
C ALA A 70 2.66 11.77 12.72
N SER A 71 2.88 11.91 11.40
CA SER A 71 1.84 12.37 10.46
C SER A 71 1.10 11.25 9.76
N GLY A 72 1.67 10.04 9.70
CA GLY A 72 1.16 8.92 8.91
C GLY A 72 1.40 9.08 7.41
N LEU A 73 2.22 10.04 6.98
CA LEU A 73 2.53 10.29 5.58
C LEU A 73 3.88 9.70 5.19
N ILE A 74 4.03 9.35 3.91
CA ILE A 74 5.33 8.99 3.36
C ILE A 74 6.16 10.26 3.16
N LYS A 75 7.36 10.25 3.73
CA LYS A 75 8.38 11.28 3.63
C LYS A 75 9.58 10.75 2.83
N VAL A 76 10.25 11.64 2.11
CA VAL A 76 11.55 11.33 1.53
C VAL A 76 12.61 11.44 2.63
N ASP A 77 13.27 10.33 2.96
CA ASP A 77 14.43 10.32 3.85
C ASP A 77 15.65 10.86 3.09
N ARG A 78 16.00 10.22 1.98
CA ARG A 78 17.16 10.56 1.16
C ARG A 78 17.11 9.99 -0.25
N ILE A 79 17.95 10.53 -1.13
CA ILE A 79 18.23 9.99 -2.46
C ILE A 79 19.58 9.27 -2.40
N LEU A 80 19.63 8.01 -2.85
CA LEU A 80 20.87 7.23 -2.93
C LEU A 80 21.82 7.84 -3.96
N TYR A 81 23.04 8.16 -3.53
CA TYR A 81 24.06 8.79 -4.38
C TYR A 81 24.67 7.82 -5.41
N SER A 82 24.71 6.53 -5.11
CA SER A 82 25.32 5.53 -5.96
C SER A 82 24.41 5.08 -7.13
N SER A 83 24.95 4.22 -8.00
CA SER A 83 24.16 3.53 -9.01
C SER A 83 23.25 2.44 -8.43
N VAL A 84 23.26 2.24 -7.11
CA VAL A 84 22.45 1.25 -6.42
C VAL A 84 20.98 1.69 -6.40
N VAL A 85 20.11 0.73 -6.61
CA VAL A 85 18.65 0.85 -6.54
C VAL A 85 18.12 -0.24 -5.62
N TYR A 86 16.94 -0.05 -5.06
CA TYR A 86 16.26 -1.12 -4.34
C TYR A 86 15.81 -2.21 -5.33
N PRO A 87 16.30 -3.46 -5.26
CA PRO A 87 16.01 -4.49 -6.26
C PRO A 87 14.56 -5.02 -6.19
N HIS A 88 13.90 -4.82 -5.05
CA HIS A 88 12.54 -5.28 -4.78
C HIS A 88 11.73 -4.18 -4.08
N ASN A 89 10.41 -4.37 -3.99
CA ASN A 89 9.56 -3.44 -3.26
C ASN A 89 9.82 -3.60 -1.76
N TYR A 90 9.92 -2.48 -1.07
CA TYR A 90 10.18 -2.42 0.36
C TYR A 90 9.02 -1.76 1.07
N GLY A 91 8.68 -2.26 2.24
CA GLY A 91 7.60 -1.72 3.04
C GLY A 91 7.54 -2.35 4.41
N PHE A 92 6.41 -2.18 5.09
CA PHE A 92 6.23 -2.67 6.45
C PHE A 92 4.86 -3.32 6.69
N ILE A 93 4.78 -4.08 7.78
CA ILE A 93 3.53 -4.68 8.25
C ILE A 93 2.79 -3.70 9.18
N PRO A 94 1.55 -3.28 8.85
CA PRO A 94 0.72 -2.47 9.75
C PRO A 94 0.52 -3.13 11.11
N ARG A 95 0.35 -2.30 12.15
CA ARG A 95 0.10 -2.73 13.55
C ARG A 95 1.15 -3.70 14.12
N THR A 96 2.39 -3.60 13.66
CA THR A 96 3.54 -4.28 14.26
C THR A 96 4.48 -3.26 14.91
N LEU A 97 5.29 -3.71 15.86
CA LEU A 97 6.30 -2.91 16.54
C LEU A 97 7.47 -3.82 16.90
N CYS A 98 8.66 -3.51 16.39
CA CYS A 98 9.91 -4.19 16.62
C CYS A 98 10.70 -3.55 17.78
N GLU A 99 11.84 -4.14 18.13
CA GLU A 99 12.68 -3.70 19.26
C GLU A 99 13.29 -2.30 19.04
N ASP A 100 13.49 -1.92 17.78
CA ASP A 100 13.95 -0.59 17.30
C ASP A 100 12.84 0.49 17.31
N SER A 101 11.64 0.15 17.78
CA SER A 101 10.47 1.02 17.76
C SER A 101 9.96 1.39 16.36
N ASP A 102 10.29 0.57 15.36
CA ASP A 102 9.75 0.65 14.00
C ASP A 102 8.79 -0.52 13.70
N PRO A 103 7.92 -0.37 12.69
CA PRO A 103 7.14 -1.49 12.17
C PRO A 103 8.04 -2.61 11.63
N MET A 104 7.53 -3.84 11.61
CA MET A 104 8.24 -4.97 11.00
C MET A 104 8.44 -4.76 9.50
N ASP A 105 9.69 -4.75 9.09
CA ASP A 105 10.13 -4.54 7.71
C ASP A 105 9.87 -5.76 6.82
N VAL A 106 9.53 -5.47 5.56
CA VAL A 106 9.19 -6.48 4.56
C VAL A 106 9.80 -6.15 3.21
N LEU A 107 10.51 -7.13 2.67
CA LEU A 107 10.96 -7.16 1.28
C LEU A 107 9.96 -7.98 0.44
N VAL A 108 9.26 -7.33 -0.50
CA VAL A 108 8.24 -7.97 -1.34
C VAL A 108 8.75 -8.21 -2.76
N LEU A 109 8.85 -9.50 -3.11
CA LEU A 109 9.14 -9.95 -4.46
C LEU A 109 7.88 -9.94 -5.32
N MET A 110 7.97 -9.27 -6.47
CA MET A 110 6.95 -9.23 -7.51
C MET A 110 7.52 -8.70 -8.84
N GLN A 111 6.72 -8.83 -9.90
CA GLN A 111 7.07 -8.37 -11.25
C GLN A 111 7.32 -6.86 -11.31
N GLU A 112 6.33 -6.08 -10.88
CA GLU A 112 6.26 -4.64 -11.09
C GLU A 112 6.65 -3.82 -9.85
N PRO A 113 7.16 -2.60 -10.04
CA PRO A 113 7.30 -1.65 -8.94
C PRO A 113 5.92 -1.16 -8.46
N VAL A 114 5.81 -0.96 -7.16
CA VAL A 114 4.60 -0.39 -6.54
C VAL A 114 4.90 1.02 -6.06
N LEU A 115 3.92 1.90 -6.18
CA LEU A 115 4.05 3.29 -5.75
C LEU A 115 4.07 3.38 -4.21
N PRO A 116 4.85 4.31 -3.64
CA PRO A 116 4.84 4.58 -2.20
C PRO A 116 3.42 4.87 -1.67
N SER A 117 3.16 4.53 -0.41
CA SER A 117 1.85 4.64 0.25
C SER A 117 0.76 3.69 -0.28
N THR A 118 1.11 2.73 -1.13
CA THR A 118 0.18 1.69 -1.60
C THR A 118 0.32 0.45 -0.75
N PHE A 119 -0.77 -0.22 -0.41
CA PHE A 119 -0.71 -1.52 0.27
C PHE A 119 -1.06 -2.67 -0.67
N LEU A 120 -0.49 -3.83 -0.39
CA LEU A 120 -0.72 -5.08 -1.11
C LEU A 120 -0.81 -6.26 -0.14
N ARG A 121 -1.30 -7.41 -0.63
CA ARG A 121 -1.27 -8.66 0.14
C ARG A 121 0.05 -9.38 -0.09
N ALA A 122 0.81 -9.62 0.96
CA ALA A 122 2.10 -10.27 0.94
C ALA A 122 2.04 -11.61 1.68
N ARG A 123 2.63 -12.66 1.10
CA ARG A 123 2.83 -13.96 1.75
C ARG A 123 4.26 -14.06 2.24
N ALA A 124 4.47 -14.28 3.53
CA ALA A 124 5.81 -14.56 4.06
C ALA A 124 6.33 -15.90 3.52
N ILE A 125 7.59 -15.89 3.07
CA ILE A 125 8.31 -17.07 2.57
C ILE A 125 9.67 -17.27 3.24
N GLY A 126 10.17 -16.27 3.96
CA GLY A 126 11.46 -16.36 4.66
C GLY A 126 11.73 -15.19 5.59
N LEU A 127 12.87 -15.28 6.27
CA LEU A 127 13.40 -14.25 7.16
C LEU A 127 14.83 -13.94 6.73
N MET A 128 15.17 -12.66 6.71
CA MET A 128 16.52 -12.16 6.52
C MET A 128 16.99 -11.54 7.84
N PRO A 129 17.83 -12.26 8.61
CA PRO A 129 18.41 -11.69 9.82
C PRO A 129 19.37 -10.57 9.44
N MET A 130 19.15 -9.39 9.99
CA MET A 130 20.00 -8.22 9.76
C MET A 130 20.36 -7.57 11.09
N ILE A 131 21.54 -6.96 11.13
CA ILE A 131 22.00 -6.15 12.25
C ILE A 131 22.26 -4.76 11.68
N ASP A 132 21.40 -3.79 11.99
CA ASP A 132 21.62 -2.38 11.65
C ASP A 132 22.10 -1.64 12.88
N GLN A 133 23.27 -1.00 12.79
CA GLN A 133 23.89 -0.21 13.87
C GLN A 133 23.99 -0.90 15.25
N GLY A 134 24.01 -2.24 15.27
CA GLY A 134 24.11 -3.05 16.49
C GLY A 134 22.77 -3.49 17.06
N GLU A 135 21.66 -3.07 16.47
CA GLU A 135 20.30 -3.52 16.80
C GLU A 135 19.84 -4.60 15.80
N LYS A 136 18.95 -5.47 16.27
CA LYS A 136 18.43 -6.57 15.47
C LYS A 136 17.29 -6.05 14.60
N ASP A 137 17.52 -6.04 13.30
CA ASP A 137 16.61 -5.49 12.29
C ASP A 137 16.27 -6.62 11.30
N ASP A 138 15.57 -7.64 11.80
CA ASP A 138 15.16 -8.78 10.99
C ASP A 138 14.12 -8.33 9.94
N LYS A 139 14.31 -8.72 8.69
CA LYS A 139 13.39 -8.38 7.60
C LYS A 139 12.63 -9.61 7.13
N ILE A 140 11.32 -9.49 6.98
CA ILE A 140 10.49 -10.55 6.40
C ILE A 140 10.69 -10.54 4.89
N ILE A 141 10.96 -11.71 4.32
CA ILE A 141 10.95 -11.91 2.87
C ILE A 141 9.58 -12.44 2.48
N ALA A 142 8.91 -11.74 1.57
CA ALA A 142 7.56 -12.07 1.15
C ALA A 142 7.40 -12.00 -0.38
N VAL A 143 6.35 -12.63 -0.88
CA VAL A 143 5.89 -12.51 -2.27
C VAL A 143 4.53 -11.83 -2.33
N CYS A 144 4.23 -11.10 -3.40
CA CYS A 144 2.88 -10.61 -3.62
C CYS A 144 1.91 -11.79 -3.83
N ALA A 145 0.89 -11.90 -2.97
CA ALA A 145 -0.08 -13.00 -3.01
C ALA A 145 -1.00 -12.94 -4.25
N ASP A 146 -1.08 -11.77 -4.87
CA ASP A 146 -1.91 -11.49 -6.05
C ASP A 146 -1.11 -11.51 -7.38
N ASP A 147 0.22 -11.66 -7.32
CA ASP A 147 1.07 -11.74 -8.50
C ASP A 147 1.10 -13.18 -9.06
N PRO A 148 0.59 -13.46 -10.28
CA PRO A 148 0.58 -14.80 -10.86
C PRO A 148 1.97 -15.45 -10.97
N GLU A 149 3.03 -14.65 -11.16
CA GLU A 149 4.40 -15.16 -11.27
C GLU A 149 4.95 -15.58 -9.91
N PHE A 150 4.58 -14.93 -8.81
CA PHE A 150 5.20 -15.16 -7.51
C PHE A 150 4.31 -15.87 -6.48
N ARG A 151 2.98 -15.84 -6.65
CA ARG A 151 2.01 -16.35 -5.65
C ARG A 151 2.16 -17.83 -5.28
N HIS A 152 2.86 -18.60 -6.12
CA HIS A 152 3.04 -20.04 -5.94
C HIS A 152 4.23 -20.38 -5.03
N TYR A 153 5.13 -19.42 -4.78
CA TYR A 153 6.23 -19.61 -3.84
C TYR A 153 5.71 -19.61 -2.40
N THR A 154 6.13 -20.60 -1.63
CA THR A 154 5.74 -20.77 -0.22
C THR A 154 6.93 -20.83 0.74
N ASP A 155 8.14 -21.11 0.23
CA ASP A 155 9.38 -21.12 0.99
C ASP A 155 10.48 -20.42 0.18
N ILE A 156 11.34 -19.67 0.85
CA ILE A 156 12.48 -18.98 0.24
C ILE A 156 13.38 -19.92 -0.58
N LYS A 157 13.49 -21.20 -0.21
CA LYS A 157 14.31 -22.20 -0.92
C LYS A 157 13.78 -22.53 -2.33
N GLU A 158 12.52 -22.22 -2.61
CA GLU A 158 11.92 -22.41 -3.93
C GLU A 158 12.35 -21.34 -4.93
N LEU A 159 12.91 -20.22 -4.44
CA LEU A 159 13.40 -19.15 -5.30
C LEU A 159 14.64 -19.59 -6.09
N PRO A 160 14.78 -19.15 -7.35
CA PRO A 160 15.97 -19.38 -8.13
C PRO A 160 17.25 -18.87 -7.43
N PRO A 161 18.41 -19.54 -7.58
CA PRO A 161 19.65 -19.16 -6.88
C PRO A 161 20.09 -17.71 -7.11
N HIS A 162 19.84 -17.16 -8.30
CA HIS A 162 20.19 -15.77 -8.61
C HIS A 162 19.34 -14.76 -7.82
N ARG A 163 18.07 -15.08 -7.52
CA ARG A 163 17.20 -14.24 -6.67
C ARG A 163 17.64 -14.29 -5.21
N LEU A 164 18.05 -15.46 -4.74
CA LEU A 164 18.60 -15.60 -3.39
C LEU A 164 19.90 -14.80 -3.21
N ALA A 165 20.72 -14.69 -4.26
CA ALA A 165 21.90 -13.85 -4.25
C ALA A 165 21.53 -12.36 -4.19
N GLU A 166 20.52 -11.91 -4.96
CA GLU A 166 20.06 -10.52 -5.00
C GLU A 166 19.53 -10.03 -3.63
N ILE A 167 18.88 -10.90 -2.85
CA ILE A 167 18.33 -10.57 -1.53
C ILE A 167 19.42 -10.48 -0.44
N ARG A 168 20.53 -11.20 -0.60
CA ARG A 168 21.61 -11.30 0.43
C ARG A 168 22.70 -10.23 0.30
N LEU A 169 22.60 -9.35 -0.69
CA LEU A 169 23.54 -8.26 -0.95
C LEU A 169 23.16 -7.01 -0.15
#